data_AF-A0A0T5ZKK9-F1
#
_entry.id   AF-A0A0T5ZKK9-F1
#
_cell.length_a   1.000
_cell.length_b   1.000
_cell.length_c   1.000
_cell.angle_alpha   90.00
_cell.angle_beta   90.00
_cell.angle_gamma   90.00
#
_symmetry.space_group_name_H-M   'P 1'
#
loop_
_entity.id
_entity.type
_entity.pdbx_description
1 polymer ?
#
loop_
_entity_poly.entity_id
_entity_poly.type
_entity_poly.pdbx_seq_one_letter_code
_entity_poly.pdbx_strand_id
1 'polypeptide(L)'
;MLDSWVGGYHADVKITLDLADAELYRAIKVEAARSDLTVREIVEAALRDWLERREDEEDRQAAADALAEYERDGGVAVEEFLSRAAAELRGTYGDEPGQGA
;
A
#
# COMPACT_ATOMS: atom_id res chain seq x y z
N MET A 1 18.42 -8.32 3.74
CA MET A 1 18.01 -8.76 5.09
C MET A 1 16.63 -8.18 5.40
N LEU A 2 15.62 -8.54 4.61
CA LEU A 2 14.19 -8.25 4.79
C LEU A 2 13.41 -9.35 4.05
N ASP A 3 13.64 -10.60 4.43
CA ASP A 3 12.98 -11.75 3.80
C ASP A 3 12.73 -12.86 4.82
N SER A 4 12.21 -12.48 5.99
CA SER A 4 12.19 -13.37 7.16
C SER A 4 11.12 -13.01 8.20
N TRP A 5 9.92 -12.58 7.83
CA TRP A 5 8.79 -12.51 8.79
C TRP A 5 7.43 -12.73 8.13
N VAL A 6 7.25 -13.78 7.32
CA VAL A 6 5.97 -14.51 7.21
C VAL A 6 6.29 -15.98 6.90
N GLY A 7 6.62 -16.74 7.94
CA GLY A 7 6.76 -18.19 7.82
C GLY A 7 5.39 -18.85 7.66
N GLY A 8 5.10 -19.34 6.46
CA GLY A 8 4.45 -20.63 6.26
C GLY A 8 2.93 -20.69 6.39
N TYR A 9 2.22 -20.14 5.41
CA TYR A 9 1.12 -20.78 4.66
C TYR A 9 0.74 -19.81 3.52
N HIS A 10 1.42 -19.86 2.37
CA HIS A 10 0.73 -19.46 1.15
C HIS A 10 -0.24 -20.61 0.84
N ALA A 11 -1.39 -20.63 1.53
CA ALA A 11 -2.48 -21.44 1.06
C ALA A 11 -2.76 -20.97 -0.37
N ASP A 12 -2.76 -21.89 -1.35
CA ASP A 12 -3.20 -21.55 -2.70
C ASP A 12 -4.63 -21.01 -2.60
N VAL A 13 -4.77 -19.69 -2.64
CA VAL A 13 -6.06 -19.02 -2.55
C VAL A 13 -6.70 -19.10 -3.93
N LYS A 14 -7.76 -19.89 -4.04
CA LYS A 14 -8.56 -19.99 -5.26
C LYS A 14 -9.77 -19.09 -5.14
N ILE A 15 -9.98 -18.26 -6.15
CA ILE A 15 -11.23 -17.54 -6.37
C ILE A 15 -11.95 -18.13 -7.59
N THR A 16 -13.28 -18.12 -7.56
CA THR A 16 -14.11 -18.42 -8.73
C THR A 16 -14.81 -17.12 -9.12
N LEU A 17 -14.63 -16.69 -10.36
CA LEU A 17 -15.24 -15.48 -10.91
C LEU A 17 -16.35 -15.88 -11.86
N ASP A 18 -17.57 -15.41 -11.60
CA ASP A 18 -18.68 -15.48 -12.55
C ASP A 18 -18.69 -14.19 -13.38
N LEU A 19 -18.36 -14.31 -14.65
CA LEU A 19 -18.33 -13.17 -15.58
C LEU A 19 -19.66 -13.13 -16.32
N ALA A 20 -20.50 -12.13 -15.98
CA ALA A 20 -21.80 -11.93 -16.62
C ALA A 20 -21.70 -11.61 -18.13
N ASP A 21 -20.53 -11.17 -18.59
CA ASP A 21 -20.24 -10.86 -19.99
C ASP A 21 -19.28 -11.89 -20.60
N ALA A 22 -19.79 -12.69 -21.53
CA ALA A 22 -19.01 -13.68 -22.26
C ALA A 22 -17.96 -13.05 -23.19
N GLU A 23 -18.21 -11.85 -23.70
CA GLU A 23 -17.28 -11.15 -24.58
C GLU A 23 -16.09 -10.60 -23.79
N LEU A 24 -16.27 -10.21 -22.53
CA LEU A 24 -15.17 -9.89 -21.62
C LEU A 24 -14.23 -11.09 -21.43
N TYR A 25 -14.78 -12.29 -21.16
CA TYR A 25 -13.96 -13.49 -21.06
C TYR A 25 -13.20 -13.80 -22.36
N ARG A 26 -13.86 -13.61 -23.51
CA ARG A 26 -13.22 -13.77 -24.83
C ARG A 26 -12.07 -12.78 -25.01
N ALA A 27 -12.27 -11.51 -24.67
CA ALA A 27 -11.24 -10.48 -24.77
C ALA A 27 -10.02 -10.81 -23.89
N ILE A 28 -10.24 -11.24 -22.64
CA ILE A 28 -9.17 -11.66 -21.72
C ILE A 28 -8.37 -12.83 -22.32
N LYS A 29 -9.05 -13.84 -22.89
CA LYS A 29 -8.37 -14.96 -23.54
C LYS A 29 -7.54 -14.55 -24.75
N VAL A 30 -8.06 -13.63 -25.57
CA VAL A 30 -7.33 -13.12 -26.74
C VAL A 30 -6.07 -12.38 -26.28
N GLU A 31 -6.17 -11.57 -25.23
CA GLU A 31 -5.03 -10.82 -24.72
C GLU A 31 -3.99 -11.72 -24.06
N ALA A 32 -4.43 -12.71 -23.29
CA ALA A 32 -3.56 -13.74 -22.73
C ALA A 32 -2.75 -14.43 -23.83
N ALA A 33 -3.39 -14.85 -24.92
CA ALA A 33 -2.72 -15.48 -26.06
C ALA A 33 -1.77 -14.54 -26.81
N ARG A 34 -2.11 -13.24 -26.93
CA ARG A 34 -1.25 -12.24 -27.58
C ARG A 34 0.01 -11.94 -26.77
N SER A 35 -0.12 -11.96 -25.46
CA SER A 35 0.95 -11.62 -24.51
C SER A 35 1.76 -12.85 -24.05
N ASP A 36 1.45 -14.05 -24.55
CA ASP A 36 2.05 -15.33 -24.10
C ASP A 36 1.90 -15.56 -22.58
N LEU A 37 0.74 -15.19 -22.05
CA LEU A 37 0.37 -15.32 -20.65
C LEU A 37 -0.87 -16.22 -20.49
N THR A 38 -1.08 -16.70 -19.27
CA THR A 38 -2.32 -17.37 -18.90
C THR A 38 -3.41 -16.35 -18.54
N VAL A 39 -4.68 -16.77 -18.63
CA VAL A 39 -5.81 -15.97 -18.13
C VAL A 39 -5.64 -15.60 -16.66
N ARG A 40 -5.06 -16.52 -15.87
CA ARG A 40 -4.78 -16.27 -14.45
C ARG A 40 -3.82 -15.10 -14.28
N GLU A 41 -2.69 -15.09 -14.99
CA GLU A 41 -1.69 -14.03 -14.89
C GLU A 41 -2.24 -12.67 -15.33
N ILE A 42 -3.01 -12.62 -16.42
CA ILE A 42 -3.67 -11.38 -16.86
C ILE A 42 -4.64 -10.85 -15.79
N VAL A 43 -5.45 -11.72 -15.19
CA VAL A 43 -6.40 -11.32 -14.15
C VAL A 43 -5.69 -10.89 -12.86
N GLU A 44 -4.66 -11.63 -12.43
CA GLU A 44 -3.86 -11.27 -11.26
C GLU A 44 -3.17 -9.91 -11.44
N ALA A 45 -2.57 -9.66 -12.61
CA ALA A 45 -1.96 -8.37 -12.93
C ALA A 45 -3.01 -7.24 -12.94
N ALA A 46 -4.14 -7.43 -13.62
CA ALA A 46 -5.20 -6.42 -13.68
C ALA A 46 -5.77 -6.07 -12.30
N LEU A 47 -5.91 -7.05 -11.40
CA LEU A 47 -6.38 -6.83 -10.04
C LEU A 47 -5.34 -6.07 -9.20
N ARG A 48 -4.06 -6.43 -9.32
CA ARG A 48 -2.96 -5.72 -8.64
C ARG A 48 -2.90 -4.25 -9.08
N ASP A 49 -2.86 -4.01 -10.39
CA ASP A 49 -2.83 -2.66 -10.94
C ASP A 49 -4.05 -1.84 -10.52
N TRP A 50 -5.22 -2.49 -10.39
CA TRP A 50 -6.43 -1.82 -9.93
C TRP A 50 -6.34 -1.41 -8.46
N LEU A 51 -5.79 -2.27 -7.60
CA LEU A 51 -5.58 -1.94 -6.18
C LEU A 51 -4.53 -0.85 -6.02
N GLU A 52 -3.39 -0.93 -6.71
CA GLU A 52 -2.34 0.10 -6.67
C GLU A 52 -2.89 1.46 -7.12
N ARG A 53 -3.67 1.51 -8.21
CA ARG A 53 -4.34 2.75 -8.64
C ARG A 53 -5.35 3.30 -7.63
N ARG A 54 -5.97 2.43 -6.83
CA ARG A 54 -6.89 2.83 -5.77
C ARG A 54 -6.13 3.44 -4.60
N GLU A 55 -5.02 2.84 -4.21
CA GLU A 55 -4.11 3.37 -3.17
C GLU A 55 -3.53 4.72 -3.61
N ASP A 56 -3.03 4.82 -4.84
CA ASP A 56 -2.49 6.08 -5.40
C ASP A 56 -3.52 7.23 -5.38
N GLU A 57 -4.81 6.93 -5.54
CA GLU A 57 -5.88 7.94 -5.47
C GLU A 57 -6.12 8.39 -4.03
N GLU A 58 -6.09 7.47 -3.09
CA GLU A 58 -6.22 7.77 -1.67
C GLU A 58 -5.03 8.64 -1.19
N ASP A 59 -3.82 8.29 -1.59
CA ASP A 59 -2.61 9.06 -1.30
C ASP A 59 -2.64 10.45 -1.93
N ARG A 60 -3.13 10.57 -3.17
CA ARG A 60 -3.29 11.86 -3.85
C ARG A 60 -4.27 12.77 -3.12
N GLN A 61 -5.38 12.22 -2.65
CA GLN A 61 -6.34 12.99 -1.87
C GLN A 61 -5.74 13.43 -0.52
N ALA A 62 -5.05 12.53 0.18
CA ALA A 62 -4.38 12.86 1.44
C ALA A 62 -3.30 13.96 1.26
N ALA A 63 -2.53 13.90 0.17
CA ALA A 63 -1.54 14.93 -0.17
C ALA A 63 -2.20 16.29 -0.48
N ALA A 64 -3.33 16.28 -1.18
CA ALA A 64 -4.09 17.50 -1.47
C ALA A 64 -4.66 18.14 -0.19
N ASP A 65 -5.20 17.32 0.72
CA ASP A 65 -5.72 17.78 2.01
C ASP A 65 -4.60 18.38 2.89
N ALA A 66 -3.44 17.71 2.95
CA ALA A 66 -2.27 18.20 3.68
C ALA A 66 -1.74 19.53 3.11
N LEU A 67 -1.73 19.69 1.79
CA LEU A 67 -1.34 20.95 1.16
C LEU A 67 -2.34 22.06 1.49
N ALA A 68 -3.63 21.78 1.44
CA ALA A 68 -4.68 22.76 1.78
C ALA A 68 -4.64 23.17 3.26
N GLU A 69 -4.25 22.25 4.17
CA GLU A 69 -3.97 22.58 5.57
C GLU A 69 -2.78 23.52 5.69
N TYR A 70 -1.65 23.20 5.06
CA TYR A 70 -0.46 24.05 5.08
C TYR A 70 -0.72 25.44 4.49
N GLU A 71 -1.48 25.55 3.40
CA GLU A 71 -1.84 26.84 2.81
C GLU A 71 -2.70 27.71 3.73
N ARG A 72 -3.55 27.08 4.55
CA ARG A 72 -4.45 27.76 5.48
C ARG A 72 -3.75 28.15 6.79
N ASP A 73 -3.02 27.20 7.37
CA ASP A 73 -2.55 27.25 8.75
C ASP A 73 -1.03 27.49 8.83
N GLY A 74 -0.33 27.39 7.70
CA GLY A 74 1.12 27.51 7.61
C GLY A 74 1.85 26.26 8.11
N GLY A 75 3.17 26.36 8.23
CA GLY A 75 4.01 25.33 8.83
C GLY A 75 4.54 25.74 10.20
N VAL A 76 5.10 24.78 10.93
CA VAL A 76 5.87 25.04 12.16
C VAL A 76 7.37 25.01 11.86
N ALA A 77 8.16 25.64 12.73
CA ALA A 77 9.62 25.53 12.63
C ALA A 77 10.06 24.07 12.86
N VAL A 78 11.09 23.63 12.13
CA VAL A 78 11.59 22.25 12.23
C VAL A 78 12.07 21.94 13.64
N GLU A 79 12.72 22.90 14.30
CA GLU A 79 13.22 22.77 15.66
C GLU A 79 12.08 22.56 16.68
N GLU A 80 10.96 23.26 16.47
CA GLU A 80 9.75 23.13 17.30
C GLU A 80 9.12 21.75 17.12
N PHE A 81 8.98 21.31 15.86
CA PHE A 81 8.47 19.98 15.53
C PHE A 81 9.31 18.86 16.14
N LEU A 82 10.64 18.91 15.96
CA LEU A 82 11.56 17.90 16.48
C LEU A 82 11.57 17.87 18.00
N SER A 83 11.49 19.03 18.65
CA SER A 83 11.41 19.13 20.11
C SER A 83 10.13 18.48 20.65
N ARG A 84 8.99 18.70 19.98
CA ARG A 84 7.71 18.07 20.32
C ARG A 84 7.76 16.55 20.13
N ALA A 85 8.22 16.08 18.97
CA ALA A 85 8.32 14.65 18.68
C ALA A 85 9.26 13.91 19.66
N ALA A 86 10.40 14.53 20.02
CA ALA A 86 11.31 13.96 21.00
C ALA A 86 10.70 13.89 22.41
N ALA A 87 9.86 14.87 22.78
CA ALA A 87 9.14 14.85 24.05
C ALA A 87 8.05 13.76 24.09
N GLU A 88 7.31 13.58 22.99
CA GLU A 88 6.33 12.50 22.84
C GLU A 88 6.99 11.13 22.93
N LEU A 89 8.10 10.91 22.21
CA LEU A 89 8.85 9.65 22.23
C LEU A 89 9.35 9.29 23.64
N ARG A 90 9.93 10.26 24.37
CA ARG A 90 10.35 10.08 25.77
C ARG A 90 9.17 9.77 26.68
N GLY A 91 8.01 10.36 26.42
CA GLY A 91 6.77 10.08 27.16
C GLY A 91 6.21 8.68 26.92
N THR A 92 6.37 8.13 25.71
CA THR A 92 5.88 6.80 25.35
C THR A 92 6.84 5.67 25.75
N TYR A 93 8.15 5.89 25.67
CA TYR A 93 9.15 4.82 25.84
C TYR A 93 10.08 4.99 27.05
N GLY A 94 10.09 6.15 27.72
CA GLY A 94 11.01 6.43 28.82
C GLY A 94 12.48 6.53 28.38
N ASP A 95 13.32 7.18 29.20
CA ASP A 95 14.77 7.17 29.02
C ASP A 95 15.34 5.82 29.51
N GLU A 96 15.31 4.78 28.70
CA GLU A 96 16.14 3.59 28.96
C GLU A 96 17.27 3.46 27.93
N PRO A 97 18.42 4.12 28.15
CA PRO A 97 19.68 3.60 27.68
C PRO A 97 20.07 2.42 28.59
N GLY A 98 20.37 1.28 27.96
CA GLY A 98 20.61 0.00 28.63
C GLY A 98 21.38 0.09 29.95
N GLN A 99 20.80 -0.51 30.99
CA GLN A 99 21.51 -0.83 32.21
C GLN A 99 20.95 -2.14 32.78
N GLY A 100 21.68 -3.22 32.53
CA GLY A 100 21.42 -4.56 33.05
C GLY A 100 22.58 -5.45 32.64
N ALA A 101 23.50 -5.66 33.60
CA ALA A 101 24.76 -6.39 33.47
C ALA A 101 24.61 -7.86 33.11
#